data_AF-A0A6G2DFR7-F1
#
_entry.id   AF-A0A6G2DFR7-F1
#
_cell.length_a   1.000
_cell.length_b   1.000
_cell.length_c   1.000
_cell.angle_alpha   90.00
_cell.angle_beta   90.00
_cell.angle_gamma   90.00
#
_symmetry.space_group_name_H-M   'P 1'
#
loop_
_entity.id
_entity.type
_entity.pdbx_description
1 polymer ?
#
loop_
_entity_poly.entity_id
_entity_poly.type
_entity_poly.pdbx_seq_one_letter_code
_entity_poly.pdbx_strand_id
1 'polypeptide(L)'
;RFSNPISLEEKAEGKYLSVAVSSVIARDLFLENLENLGRELGYQLPSGAGTASDKVASQILQAYGMQGLSFCAKLHFKNTEKAKKRLER
;
A
#
# COMPACT_ATOMS: atom_id res chain seq x y z
N ARG A 1 28.73 1.91 -0.79
CA ARG A 1 28.82 2.20 -2.25
C ARG A 1 28.64 0.88 -2.97
N PHE A 2 27.81 0.81 -4.01
CA PHE A 2 27.70 -0.40 -4.83
C PHE A 2 28.99 -0.59 -5.62
N SER A 3 29.45 -1.84 -5.77
CA SER A 3 30.65 -2.18 -6.53
C SER A 3 30.45 -1.99 -8.04
N ASN A 4 29.20 -2.05 -8.51
CA ASN A 4 28.82 -1.88 -9.90
C ASN A 4 28.27 -0.46 -10.14
N PRO A 5 28.44 0.08 -11.37
CA PRO A 5 27.81 1.35 -11.75
C PRO A 5 26.28 1.23 -11.72
N ILE A 6 25.61 2.32 -11.33
CA ILE A 6 24.14 2.44 -11.29
C ILE A 6 23.68 3.28 -12.48
N SER A 7 22.79 2.74 -13.29
CA SER A 7 22.12 3.46 -14.38
C SER A 7 20.65 3.71 -14.04
N LEU A 8 20.16 4.93 -14.26
CA LEU A 8 18.77 5.31 -14.06
C LEU A 8 18.12 5.56 -15.43
N GLU A 9 17.09 4.79 -15.75
CA GLU A 9 16.41 4.88 -17.05
C GLU A 9 14.89 4.79 -16.91
N GLU A 10 14.17 5.54 -17.74
CA GLU A 10 12.72 5.41 -17.85
C GLU A 10 12.33 4.10 -18.54
N LYS A 11 11.24 3.49 -18.03
CA LYS A 11 10.64 2.25 -18.56
C LYS A 11 11.66 1.12 -18.73
N ALA A 12 12.57 0.99 -17.76
CA ALA A 12 13.68 0.03 -17.79
C ALA A 12 13.20 -1.44 -17.86
N GLU A 13 11.98 -1.73 -17.41
CA GLU A 13 11.33 -3.03 -17.55
C GLU A 13 11.15 -3.47 -19.01
N GLY A 14 11.00 -2.53 -19.95
CA GLY A 14 10.91 -2.83 -21.38
C GLY A 14 12.27 -3.05 -22.05
N LYS A 15 13.37 -2.73 -21.36
CA LYS A 15 14.75 -2.77 -21.88
C LYS A 15 15.55 -3.93 -21.29
N TYR A 16 15.34 -4.24 -20.02
CA TYR A 16 16.15 -5.19 -19.27
C TYR A 16 15.28 -6.25 -18.61
N LEU A 17 15.46 -7.51 -19.00
CA LEU A 17 14.71 -8.64 -18.44
C LEU A 17 14.84 -8.74 -16.91
N SER A 18 16.02 -8.44 -16.37
CA SER A 18 16.25 -8.43 -14.91
C SER A 18 15.35 -7.42 -14.18
N VAL A 19 15.08 -6.26 -14.79
CA VAL A 19 14.18 -5.24 -14.23
C VAL A 19 12.73 -5.70 -14.32
N ALA A 20 12.32 -6.30 -15.44
CA ALA A 20 10.98 -6.87 -15.59
C ALA A 20 10.72 -7.98 -14.56
N VAL A 21 11.66 -8.92 -14.39
CA VAL A 21 11.57 -10.00 -13.40
C VAL A 21 11.51 -9.44 -11.98
N SER A 22 12.33 -8.43 -11.66
CA SER A 22 12.30 -7.77 -10.35
C SER A 22 10.93 -7.11 -10.09
N SER A 23 10.33 -6.49 -11.10
CA SER A 23 8.98 -5.90 -11.02
C SER A 23 7.91 -6.96 -10.73
N VAL A 24 7.99 -8.13 -11.37
CA VAL A 24 7.06 -9.25 -11.10
C VAL A 24 7.19 -9.75 -9.67
N ILE A 25 8.42 -10.02 -9.21
CA ILE A 25 8.68 -10.48 -7.83
C ILE A 25 8.17 -9.46 -6.81
N ALA A 26 8.43 -8.17 -7.03
CA ALA A 26 7.97 -7.12 -6.12
C ALA A 26 6.43 -7.03 -6.05
N ARG A 27 5.73 -7.23 -7.18
CA ARG A 27 4.26 -7.22 -7.23
C ARG A 27 3.65 -8.44 -6.55
N ASP A 28 4.25 -9.60 -6.72
CA ASP A 28 3.83 -10.84 -6.05
C ASP A 28 3.94 -10.70 -4.53
N LEU A 29 5.12 -10.31 -4.05
CA LEU A 29 5.35 -10.01 -2.62
C LEU A 29 4.42 -8.92 -2.10
N PHE A 30 4.13 -7.89 -2.89
CA PHE A 30 3.18 -6.85 -2.49
C PHE A 30 1.76 -7.41 -2.25
N LEU A 31 1.27 -8.27 -3.15
CA LEU A 31 -0.06 -8.87 -3.02
C LEU A 31 -0.14 -9.81 -1.81
N GLU A 32 0.88 -10.65 -1.63
CA GLU A 32 0.97 -11.55 -0.46
C GLU A 32 0.98 -10.76 0.85
N ASN A 33 1.80 -9.72 0.95
CA ASN A 33 1.87 -8.89 2.16
C ASN A 33 0.59 -8.10 2.41
N LEU A 34 -0.08 -7.62 1.35
CA LEU A 34 -1.36 -6.92 1.47
C LEU A 34 -2.45 -7.86 2.02
N GLU A 35 -2.46 -9.12 1.57
CA GLU A 35 -3.38 -10.14 2.07
C GLU A 35 -3.08 -10.53 3.52
N ASN A 36 -1.81 -10.78 3.85
CA ASN A 36 -1.38 -11.11 5.22
C ASN A 36 -1.75 -9.99 6.20
N LEU A 37 -1.43 -8.74 5.85
CA LEU A 37 -1.79 -7.57 6.64
C LEU A 37 -3.32 -7.43 6.82
N GLY A 38 -4.07 -7.72 5.76
CA GLY A 38 -5.53 -7.75 5.82
C GLY A 38 -6.07 -8.84 6.75
N ARG A 39 -5.48 -10.04 6.72
CA ARG A 39 -5.82 -11.15 7.62
C ARG A 39 -5.54 -10.81 9.09
N GLU A 40 -4.40 -10.18 9.39
CA GLU A 40 -4.06 -9.74 10.76
C GLU A 40 -5.05 -8.71 11.32
N LEU A 41 -5.58 -7.83 10.47
CA LEU A 41 -6.57 -6.82 10.85
C LEU A 41 -8.02 -7.32 10.80
N GLY A 42 -8.29 -8.43 10.11
CA GLY A 42 -9.65 -8.88 9.82
C GLY A 42 -10.37 -8.07 8.74
N TYR A 43 -9.63 -7.41 7.83
CA TYR A 43 -10.18 -6.60 6.75
C TYR A 43 -9.54 -6.93 5.40
N GLN A 44 -10.33 -6.95 4.33
CA GLN A 44 -9.78 -6.96 2.98
C GLN A 44 -9.26 -5.57 2.62
N LEU A 45 -7.93 -5.41 2.53
CA LEU A 45 -7.31 -4.13 2.21
C LEU A 45 -7.28 -3.91 0.69
N PRO A 46 -7.90 -2.82 0.17
CA PRO A 46 -7.85 -2.52 -1.25
C PRO A 46 -6.49 -1.98 -1.65
N SER A 47 -5.96 -2.44 -2.79
CA SER A 47 -4.80 -1.81 -3.41
C SER A 47 -5.18 -0.43 -3.97
N GLY A 48 -4.36 0.58 -3.67
CA GLY A 48 -4.54 1.95 -4.20
C GLY A 48 -5.15 2.92 -3.18
N ALA A 49 -5.55 4.11 -3.67
CA ALA A 49 -5.95 5.26 -2.85
C ALA A 49 -7.35 5.83 -3.21
N GLY A 50 -8.22 4.99 -3.78
CA GLY A 50 -9.57 5.38 -4.19
C GLY A 50 -10.59 5.39 -3.05
N THR A 51 -11.87 5.51 -3.41
CA THR A 51 -13.01 5.52 -2.47
C THR A 51 -13.09 4.24 -1.63
N ALA A 52 -12.68 3.09 -2.18
CA ALA A 52 -12.61 1.83 -1.44
C ALA A 52 -11.64 1.93 -0.25
N SER A 53 -10.46 2.53 -0.46
CA SER A 53 -9.46 2.74 0.60
C SER A 53 -9.98 3.70 1.66
N ASP A 54 -10.71 4.76 1.29
CA ASP A 54 -11.34 5.65 2.27
C ASP A 54 -12.34 4.91 3.17
N LYS A 55 -13.14 4.02 2.58
CA LYS A 55 -14.17 3.25 3.30
C LYS A 55 -13.52 2.29 4.29
N VAL A 56 -12.57 1.48 3.85
CA VAL A 56 -11.87 0.52 4.73
C VAL A 56 -11.07 1.26 5.80
N ALA A 57 -10.41 2.37 5.46
CA ALA A 57 -9.73 3.20 6.44
C ALA A 57 -10.67 3.76 7.52
N SER A 58 -11.90 4.17 7.17
CA SER A 58 -12.89 4.60 8.17
C SER A 58 -13.33 3.46 9.09
N GLN A 59 -13.49 2.24 8.54
CA GLN A 59 -13.84 1.05 9.34
C GLN A 59 -12.72 0.67 10.31
N ILE A 60 -11.47 0.64 9.84
CA ILE A 60 -10.29 0.37 10.67
C ILE A 60 -10.13 1.45 11.75
N LEU A 61 -10.29 2.72 11.38
CA LEU A 61 -10.21 3.83 12.33
C LEU A 61 -11.31 3.76 13.41
N GLN A 62 -12.50 3.28 13.06
CA GLN A 62 -13.59 3.07 14.01
C GLN A 62 -13.31 1.89 14.96
N ALA A 63 -12.78 0.78 14.44
CA ALA A 63 -12.55 -0.44 15.22
C ALA A 63 -11.29 -0.38 16.10
N TYR A 64 -10.20 0.20 15.57
CA TYR A 64 -8.86 0.12 16.16
C TYR A 64 -8.20 1.49 16.38
N GLY A 65 -8.94 2.58 16.12
CA GLY A 65 -8.42 3.93 16.28
C GLY A 65 -7.29 4.27 15.31
N MET A 66 -6.58 5.35 15.64
CA MET A 66 -5.44 5.81 14.83
C MET A 66 -4.26 4.83 14.87
N GLN A 67 -4.13 4.03 15.94
CA GLN A 67 -3.10 3.00 16.06
C GLN A 67 -3.26 1.94 14.96
N GLY A 68 -4.48 1.40 14.77
CA GLY A 68 -4.74 0.45 13.68
C GLY A 68 -4.48 1.04 12.30
N LEU A 69 -4.86 2.31 12.09
CA LEU A 69 -4.57 2.99 10.83
C LEU A 69 -3.06 3.22 10.61
N SER A 70 -2.30 3.55 11.67
CA SER A 70 -0.84 3.73 11.59
C SER A 70 -0.09 2.44 11.27
N PHE A 71 -0.65 1.29 11.68
CA PHE A 71 -0.09 -0.02 11.42
C PHE A 71 -0.23 -0.40 9.94
N CYS A 72 -1.35 -0.04 9.31
CA CYS A 72 -1.69 -0.56 7.99
C CYS A 72 -1.63 0.45 6.84
N ALA A 73 -1.53 1.75 7.13
CA ALA A 73 -1.69 2.80 6.12
C ALA A 73 -0.59 3.87 6.15
N LYS A 74 -0.36 4.48 4.97
CA LYS A 74 0.50 5.66 4.83
C LYS A 74 -0.29 6.91 5.26
N LEU A 75 -0.09 7.35 6.50
CA LEU A 75 -0.93 8.37 7.13
C LEU A 75 -0.94 9.74 6.43
N HIS A 76 0.12 10.09 5.68
CA HIS A 76 0.22 11.37 4.96
C HIS A 76 -0.65 11.45 3.70
N PHE A 77 -1.34 10.36 3.32
CA PHE A 77 -2.29 10.37 2.21
C PHE A 77 -3.59 11.06 2.59
N LYS A 78 -4.24 11.73 1.62
CA LYS A 78 -5.55 12.38 1.80
C LYS A 78 -6.65 11.42 2.30
N ASN A 79 -6.48 10.11 2.09
CA ASN A 79 -7.41 9.07 2.56
C ASN A 79 -7.60 9.11 4.08
N THR A 80 -6.55 9.46 4.85
CA THR A 80 -6.64 9.60 6.32
C THR A 80 -7.66 10.64 6.74
N GLU A 81 -7.61 11.83 6.13
CA GLU A 81 -8.58 12.91 6.41
C GLU A 81 -9.98 12.52 5.95
N LYS A 82 -10.11 11.88 4.78
CA LYS A 82 -11.40 11.42 4.26
C LYS A 82 -12.03 10.33 5.14
N ALA A 83 -11.23 9.48 5.76
CA ALA A 83 -11.69 8.47 6.71
C ALA A 83 -12.22 9.12 7.99
N LYS A 84 -11.51 10.09 8.56
CA LYS A 84 -11.98 10.87 9.73
C LYS A 84 -13.30 11.58 9.46
N LYS A 85 -13.38 12.32 8.35
CA LYS A 85 -14.61 13.02 7.90
C LYS A 85 -15.80 12.10 7.68
N ARG A 86 -15.57 10.81 7.42
CA ARG A 86 -16.62 9.80 7.26
C ARG A 86 -17.18 9.31 8.59
N LEU A 87 -16.41 9.38 9.67
CA LEU A 87 -16.86 9.00 11.02
C LEU A 87 -17.60 10.14 11.75
N GLU A 88 -17.35 11.38 11.35
CA GLU A 88 -18.01 12.58 11.88
C GLU A 88 -19.41 12.81 11.28
N ARG A 89 -19.83 12.00 10.30
CA ARG A 89 -21.13 12.07 9.63
C ARG A 89 -22.05 10.99 10.16
#